data_AF-A0A7S3NEX9-F1
#
_entry.id   AF-A0A7S3NEX9-F1
#
_cell.length_a   1.000
_cell.length_b   1.000
_cell.length_c   1.000
_cell.angle_alpha   90.00
_cell.angle_beta   90.00
_cell.angle_gamma   90.00
#
_symmetry.space_group_name_H-M   'P 1'
#
loop_
_entity.id
_entity.type
_entity.pdbx_description
1 polymer ?
#
loop_
_entity_poly.entity_id
_entity_poly.type
_entity_poly.pdbx_seq_one_letter_code
_entity_poly.pdbx_strand_id
1 'polypeptide(L)'
;MVLKFSCAYKDDHPDGDDKRLYTLHYFMFDDTIEIKENFTEGIQKFPNLLRRSKLPREITTRNNPLTDNPHSQFVTWQELLCGSTVTVWGRPLLLLSCDRRTEAWYMSRGICQQSLQVAPDDPDAFPTTLPPFNGFGAENDLYAMGLSLQPAVINSTQEDYQRFMAADNKVLRFECAIATSTEEKNNYDYDQSRNFVINYYLGDDTIMVYEPPKRNSGFTGGVFLGRMRYKKHIPDQREHNDA
;
A
#
# COMPACT_ATOMS: atom_id res chain seq x y z
N MET A 1 -2.81 -0.29 -45.63
CA MET A 1 -2.03 0.25 -44.49
C MET A 1 -3.00 0.62 -43.39
N VAL A 2 -2.61 0.44 -42.12
CA VAL A 2 -3.44 0.73 -40.95
C VAL A 2 -2.73 1.77 -40.11
N LEU A 3 -3.44 2.83 -39.73
CA LEU A 3 -2.97 3.83 -38.78
C LEU A 3 -3.43 3.40 -37.39
N LYS A 4 -2.52 3.45 -36.41
CA LYS A 4 -2.78 2.98 -35.05
C LYS A 4 -2.54 4.11 -34.06
N PHE A 5 -3.54 4.34 -33.21
CA PHE A 5 -3.51 5.34 -32.16
C PHE A 5 -3.83 4.70 -30.80
N SER A 6 -3.18 5.19 -29.76
CA SER A 6 -3.55 4.94 -28.37
C SER A 6 -4.50 6.04 -27.92
N CYS A 7 -5.63 5.66 -27.33
CA CYS A 7 -6.63 6.58 -26.85
C CYS A 7 -6.91 6.34 -25.36
N ALA A 8 -7.33 7.37 -24.66
CA ALA A 8 -7.89 7.25 -23.32
C ALA A 8 -9.31 7.81 -23.30
N TYR A 9 -10.15 7.21 -22.47
CA TYR A 9 -11.45 7.73 -22.12
C TYR A 9 -11.55 7.79 -20.61
N LYS A 10 -11.93 8.96 -20.10
CA LYS A 10 -12.30 9.15 -18.71
C LYS A 10 -13.82 9.10 -18.63
N ASP A 11 -14.34 8.18 -17.83
CA ASP A 11 -15.77 8.14 -17.56
C ASP A 11 -16.10 9.21 -16.51
N ASP A 12 -17.13 10.02 -16.77
CA ASP A 12 -17.58 11.07 -15.84
C ASP A 12 -18.55 10.49 -14.78
N HIS A 13 -18.91 9.21 -14.88
CA HIS A 13 -19.78 8.56 -13.91
C HIS A 13 -19.08 8.43 -12.53
N PRO A 14 -19.77 8.65 -11.40
CA PRO A 14 -19.18 8.57 -10.06
C PRO A 14 -18.64 7.17 -9.71
N ASP A 15 -19.23 6.12 -10.27
CA ASP A 15 -18.75 4.72 -10.17
C ASP A 15 -17.93 4.30 -11.41
N GLY A 16 -17.58 5.24 -12.28
CA GLY A 16 -16.83 4.99 -13.49
C GLY A 16 -15.37 4.69 -13.19
N ASP A 17 -14.75 3.82 -14.00
CA ASP A 17 -13.31 3.59 -13.90
C ASP A 17 -12.56 4.86 -14.30
N ASP A 18 -11.60 5.29 -13.49
CA ASP A 18 -10.90 6.56 -13.69
C ASP A 18 -10.14 6.63 -15.03
N LYS A 19 -9.69 5.49 -15.57
CA LYS A 19 -8.82 5.45 -16.75
C LYS A 19 -9.03 4.18 -17.59
N ARG A 20 -9.75 4.30 -18.72
CA ARG A 20 -9.83 3.22 -19.72
C ARG A 20 -9.00 3.55 -20.95
N LEU A 21 -8.10 2.63 -21.29
CA LEU A 21 -7.23 2.75 -22.46
C LEU A 21 -7.82 1.96 -23.64
N TYR A 22 -7.80 2.60 -24.80
CA TYR A 22 -8.29 2.03 -26.06
C TYR A 22 -7.19 2.09 -27.12
N THR A 23 -7.28 1.19 -28.09
CA THR A 23 -6.48 1.19 -29.30
C THR A 23 -7.40 1.43 -30.50
N LEU A 24 -7.19 2.54 -31.22
CA LEU A 24 -7.91 2.88 -32.44
C LEU A 24 -7.09 2.43 -33.66
N HIS A 25 -7.74 1.66 -34.54
CA HIS A 25 -7.22 1.28 -35.85
C HIS A 25 -8.02 1.97 -36.94
N TYR A 26 -7.34 2.75 -37.78
CA TYR A 26 -7.91 3.35 -38.98
C TYR A 26 -7.40 2.62 -40.22
N PHE A 27 -8.32 2.05 -40.99
CA PHE A 27 -8.01 1.31 -42.21
C PHE A 27 -8.10 2.25 -43.41
N MET A 28 -6.94 2.60 -44.00
CA MET A 28 -6.88 3.54 -45.12
C MET A 28 -7.47 3.02 -46.44
N PHE A 29 -7.79 1.73 -46.51
CA PHE A 29 -8.31 1.13 -47.74
C PHE A 29 -9.79 1.45 -47.95
N ASP A 30 -10.55 1.54 -46.86
CA ASP A 30 -12.01 1.65 -46.87
C ASP A 30 -12.55 2.74 -45.93
N ASP A 31 -11.65 3.55 -45.36
CA ASP A 31 -11.95 4.61 -44.38
C ASP A 31 -12.78 4.11 -43.19
N THR A 32 -12.50 2.87 -42.75
CA THR A 32 -13.16 2.27 -41.59
C THR A 32 -12.31 2.38 -40.33
N ILE A 33 -12.98 2.48 -39.18
CA ILE A 33 -12.38 2.56 -37.86
C ILE A 33 -12.81 1.35 -37.03
N GLU A 34 -11.86 0.75 -36.34
CA GLU A 34 -12.07 -0.28 -35.32
C GLU A 34 -11.45 0.22 -34.02
N ILE A 35 -12.17 0.09 -32.90
CA ILE A 35 -11.67 0.51 -31.59
C ILE A 35 -11.72 -0.68 -30.64
N LYS A 36 -10.55 -1.01 -30.09
CA LYS A 36 -10.36 -2.11 -29.15
C LYS A 36 -10.11 -1.56 -27.76
N GLU A 37 -10.68 -2.21 -26.76
CA GLU A 37 -10.36 -1.93 -25.36
C GLU A 37 -9.08 -2.66 -24.99
N ASN A 38 -8.17 -1.98 -24.30
CA ASN A 38 -6.98 -2.63 -23.76
C ASN A 38 -7.39 -3.45 -22.54
N PHE A 39 -6.65 -4.52 -22.28
CA PHE A 39 -6.91 -5.36 -21.12
C PHE A 39 -6.60 -4.59 -19.84
N THR A 40 -7.59 -4.52 -18.95
CA THR A 40 -7.46 -4.03 -17.57
C THR A 40 -7.76 -5.18 -16.63
N GLU A 41 -6.92 -5.38 -15.62
CA GLU A 41 -7.14 -6.41 -14.60
C GLU A 41 -8.44 -6.14 -13.81
N GLY A 42 -9.17 -7.18 -13.46
CA GLY A 42 -10.45 -7.06 -12.74
C GLY A 42 -11.67 -6.71 -13.60
N ILE A 43 -11.50 -6.32 -14.87
CA ILE A 43 -12.61 -5.99 -15.78
C ILE A 43 -12.92 -7.15 -16.73
N GLN A 44 -14.20 -7.41 -16.98
CA GLN A 44 -14.63 -8.39 -17.98
C GLN A 44 -14.04 -8.04 -19.35
N LYS A 45 -13.40 -9.01 -19.99
CA LYS A 45 -12.75 -8.82 -21.30
C LYS A 45 -13.80 -8.55 -22.38
N PHE A 46 -13.90 -7.29 -22.81
CA PHE A 46 -14.62 -6.91 -24.02
C PHE A 46 -13.60 -6.58 -25.12
N PRO A 47 -13.56 -7.32 -26.24
CA PRO A 47 -12.50 -7.17 -27.22
C PRO A 47 -12.60 -5.86 -28.03
N ASN A 48 -13.80 -5.34 -28.25
CA ASN A 48 -14.04 -4.18 -29.11
C ASN A 48 -15.03 -3.21 -28.45
N LEU A 49 -14.65 -1.94 -28.38
CA LEU A 49 -15.60 -0.85 -28.14
C LEU A 49 -16.41 -0.57 -29.40
N LEU A 50 -15.76 -0.51 -30.56
CA LEU A 50 -16.39 -0.29 -31.86
C LEU A 50 -15.93 -1.36 -32.84
N ARG A 51 -16.87 -2.14 -33.38
CA ARG A 51 -16.58 -3.05 -34.50
C ARG A 51 -16.26 -2.22 -35.75
N ARG A 52 -15.30 -2.70 -36.56
CA ARG A 52 -14.89 -2.11 -37.83
C ARG A 52 -16.08 -1.58 -38.64
N SER A 53 -16.19 -0.26 -38.72
CA SER A 53 -17.28 0.43 -39.41
C SER A 53 -16.85 1.86 -39.76
N LYS A 54 -17.60 2.53 -40.63
CA LYS A 54 -17.37 3.96 -40.89
C LYS A 54 -17.95 4.76 -39.73
N LEU A 55 -17.10 5.56 -39.08
CA LEU A 55 -17.51 6.36 -37.93
C LEU A 55 -18.10 7.69 -38.42
N PRO A 56 -19.39 7.99 -38.15
CA PRO A 56 -19.96 9.30 -38.45
C PRO A 56 -19.40 10.35 -37.49
N ARG A 57 -19.07 11.54 -38.03
CA ARG A 57 -18.54 12.68 -37.28
C ARG A 57 -19.57 13.31 -36.34
N GLU A 58 -20.81 13.44 -36.82
CA GLU A 58 -21.94 13.92 -36.02
C GLU A 58 -22.90 12.77 -35.75
N ILE A 59 -23.24 12.58 -34.48
CA ILE A 59 -24.35 11.72 -34.08
C ILE A 59 -25.62 12.56 -34.29
N THR A 60 -26.08 12.67 -35.54
CA THR A 60 -27.37 13.31 -35.81
C THR A 60 -28.44 12.56 -35.03
N THR A 61 -29.11 13.21 -34.09
CA THR A 61 -30.25 12.64 -33.37
C THR A 61 -31.29 12.26 -34.42
N ARG A 62 -31.44 10.96 -34.65
CA ARG A 62 -32.38 10.40 -35.64
C ARG A 62 -33.81 10.59 -35.14
N ASN A 63 -34.35 11.80 -35.29
CA ASN A 63 -35.77 12.04 -35.09
C ASN A 63 -36.58 11.78 -36.37
N ASN A 64 -35.95 11.37 -37.49
CA ASN A 64 -36.68 11.08 -38.71
C ASN A 64 -36.04 9.92 -39.51
N PRO A 65 -36.75 8.78 -39.72
CA PRO A 65 -36.24 7.62 -40.46
C PRO A 65 -36.17 7.82 -41.98
N LEU A 66 -36.57 8.98 -42.52
CA LEU A 66 -36.64 9.25 -43.97
C LEU A 66 -35.56 10.19 -44.53
N THR A 67 -34.69 10.74 -43.69
CA THR A 67 -33.59 11.60 -44.18
C THR A 67 -32.29 10.83 -44.10
N ASP A 68 -31.99 10.08 -45.16
CA ASP A 68 -30.59 9.82 -45.52
C ASP A 68 -29.96 11.19 -45.73
N ASN A 69 -29.23 11.68 -44.74
CA ASN A 69 -28.50 12.92 -44.88
C ASN A 69 -27.36 12.64 -45.88
N PRO A 70 -27.40 13.16 -47.13
CA PRO A 70 -26.46 12.77 -48.19
C PRO A 70 -25.02 13.25 -47.92
N HIS A 71 -24.81 13.96 -46.81
CA HIS A 71 -23.54 14.47 -46.34
C HIS A 71 -23.19 13.94 -44.94
N SER A 72 -23.47 12.67 -44.63
CA SER A 72 -22.89 12.05 -43.43
C SER A 72 -21.36 12.13 -43.52
N GLN A 73 -20.79 13.13 -42.86
CA GLN A 73 -19.34 13.34 -42.82
C GLN A 73 -18.78 12.22 -41.96
N PHE A 74 -18.06 11.30 -42.58
CA PHE A 74 -17.33 10.26 -41.88
C PHE A 74 -15.98 10.81 -41.42
N VAL A 75 -15.50 10.31 -40.29
CA VAL A 75 -14.18 10.67 -39.78
C VAL A 75 -13.12 10.21 -40.77
N THR A 76 -12.29 11.15 -41.22
CA THR A 76 -11.18 10.88 -42.13
C THR A 76 -9.86 10.91 -41.39
N TRP A 77 -8.82 10.32 -41.98
CA TRP A 77 -7.47 10.33 -41.41
C TRP A 77 -6.92 11.74 -41.14
N GLN A 78 -7.39 12.77 -41.87
CA GLN A 78 -6.94 14.15 -41.67
C GLN A 78 -7.39 14.74 -40.32
N GLU A 79 -8.50 14.24 -39.77
CA GLU A 79 -9.09 14.72 -38.52
C GLU A 79 -8.50 14.00 -37.30
N LEU A 80 -7.73 12.92 -37.51
CA LEU A 80 -7.08 12.13 -36.45
C LEU A 80 -5.71 12.72 -36.12
N LEU A 81 -5.65 13.55 -35.08
CA LEU A 81 -4.44 14.18 -34.57
C LEU A 81 -4.23 13.79 -33.09
N CYS A 82 -3.00 13.55 -32.68
CA CYS A 82 -2.68 13.37 -31.26
C CYS A 82 -3.03 14.65 -30.49
N GLY A 83 -3.76 14.49 -29.39
CA GLY A 83 -4.36 15.56 -28.60
C GLY A 83 -5.80 15.92 -28.98
N SER A 84 -6.33 15.47 -30.13
CA SER A 84 -7.74 15.68 -30.47
C SER A 84 -8.66 14.62 -29.86
N THR A 85 -9.93 14.96 -29.67
CA THR A 85 -10.96 14.06 -29.17
C THR A 85 -11.84 13.54 -30.31
N VAL A 86 -12.10 12.24 -30.30
CA VAL A 86 -12.97 11.54 -31.26
C VAL A 86 -14.17 10.98 -30.52
N THR A 87 -15.36 11.45 -30.85
CA THR A 87 -16.60 10.99 -30.20
C THR A 87 -17.10 9.71 -30.84
N VAL A 88 -17.23 8.64 -30.04
CA VAL A 88 -17.76 7.35 -30.49
C VAL A 88 -18.95 6.95 -29.62
N TRP A 89 -20.14 6.92 -30.22
CA TRP A 89 -21.41 6.61 -29.54
C TRP A 89 -21.63 7.40 -28.23
N GLY A 90 -21.27 8.68 -28.25
CA GLY A 90 -21.40 9.58 -27.10
C GLY A 90 -20.22 9.57 -26.13
N ARG A 91 -19.18 8.75 -26.38
CA ARG A 91 -17.96 8.72 -25.58
C ARG A 91 -16.84 9.52 -26.27
N PRO A 92 -16.39 10.66 -25.72
CA PRO A 92 -15.26 11.41 -26.26
C PRO A 92 -13.92 10.72 -25.93
N LEU A 93 -13.34 9.99 -26.88
CA LEU A 93 -12.01 9.39 -26.71
C LEU A 93 -10.91 10.39 -27.05
N LEU A 94 -9.97 10.60 -26.13
CA LEU A 94 -8.79 11.43 -26.35
C LEU A 94 -7.67 10.63 -27.03
N LEU A 95 -7.16 11.11 -28.16
CA LEU A 95 -6.00 10.51 -28.83
C LEU A 95 -4.72 10.92 -28.09
N LEU A 96 -4.03 9.96 -27.48
CA LEU A 96 -2.81 10.21 -26.70
C LEU A 96 -1.57 10.20 -27.59
N SER A 97 -1.35 9.08 -28.28
CA SER A 97 -0.13 8.83 -29.05
C SER A 97 -0.43 7.99 -30.29
N CYS A 98 0.48 7.99 -31.24
CA CYS A 98 0.40 7.17 -32.45
C CYS A 98 1.60 6.22 -32.54
N ASP A 99 1.42 5.13 -33.28
CA ASP A 99 2.50 4.17 -33.53
C ASP A 99 3.57 4.78 -34.45
N ARG A 100 4.83 4.36 -34.32
CA ARG A 100 5.98 4.94 -35.06
C ARG A 100 5.78 4.92 -36.57
N ARG A 101 5.12 3.88 -37.09
CA ARG A 101 4.78 3.78 -38.51
C ARG A 101 3.73 4.80 -38.94
N THR A 102 2.79 5.10 -38.06
CA THR A 102 1.72 6.08 -38.28
C THR A 102 2.33 7.48 -38.28
N GLU A 103 3.18 7.79 -37.29
CA GLU A 103 3.94 9.03 -37.20
C GLU A 103 4.74 9.32 -38.47
N ALA A 104 5.55 8.36 -38.94
CA ALA A 104 6.36 8.51 -40.14
C ALA A 104 5.50 8.77 -41.39
N TRP A 105 4.31 8.18 -41.46
CA TRP A 105 3.38 8.38 -42.57
C TRP A 105 2.75 9.76 -42.56
N TYR A 106 2.31 10.25 -41.40
CA TYR A 106 1.84 11.64 -41.26
C TYR A 106 2.96 12.63 -41.56
N MET A 107 4.20 12.35 -41.12
CA MET A 107 5.37 13.19 -41.38
C MET A 107 5.68 13.29 -42.88
N SER A 108 5.52 12.20 -43.64
CA SER A 108 5.69 12.21 -45.11
C SER A 108 4.68 13.12 -45.82
N ARG A 109 3.57 13.46 -45.16
CA ARG A 109 2.51 14.35 -45.65
C ARG A 109 2.57 15.75 -45.04
N GLY A 110 3.62 16.04 -44.28
CA GLY A 110 3.84 17.35 -43.65
C GLY A 110 3.08 17.56 -42.33
N ILE A 111 2.51 16.52 -41.74
CA ILE A 111 1.81 16.61 -40.45
C ILE A 111 2.69 15.98 -39.36
N CYS A 112 3.10 16.78 -38.38
CA CYS A 112 3.83 16.29 -37.22
C CYS A 112 2.85 15.86 -36.13
N GLN A 113 2.83 14.56 -35.80
CA GLN A 113 2.00 14.02 -34.71
C GLN A 113 2.80 14.08 -33.41
N GLN A 114 2.42 14.96 -32.49
CA GLN A 114 3.09 15.07 -31.19
C GLN A 114 2.35 14.23 -30.14
N SER A 115 3.01 13.23 -29.56
CA SER A 115 2.43 12.43 -28.48
C SER A 115 2.16 13.28 -27.24
N LEU A 116 1.00 13.08 -26.61
CA LEU A 116 0.64 13.74 -25.37
C LEU A 116 1.43 13.12 -24.20
N GLN A 117 2.06 13.98 -23.38
CA GLN A 117 2.73 13.57 -22.15
C GLN A 117 1.66 13.39 -21.06
N VAL A 118 1.35 12.14 -20.71
CA VAL A 118 0.44 11.82 -19.61
C VAL A 118 1.28 11.72 -18.33
N ALA A 119 0.83 12.35 -17.24
CA ALA A 119 1.45 12.17 -15.94
C ALA A 119 1.44 10.68 -15.56
N PRO A 120 2.49 10.15 -14.92
CA PRO A 120 2.48 8.78 -14.43
C PRO A 120 1.27 8.58 -13.51
N ASP A 121 0.70 7.38 -13.54
CA ASP A 121 -0.36 7.03 -12.59
C ASP A 121 0.21 7.14 -11.16
N ASP A 122 -0.53 7.79 -10.27
CA ASP A 122 -0.20 7.76 -8.84
C ASP A 122 -0.28 6.29 -8.41
N PRO A 123 0.83 5.68 -7.97
CA PRO A 123 0.78 4.32 -7.47
C PRO A 123 -0.16 4.30 -6.27
N ASP A 124 -1.00 3.26 -6.16
CA ASP A 124 -1.80 3.02 -4.96
C ASP A 124 -0.90 3.14 -3.74
N ALA A 125 -1.11 4.19 -2.95
CA ALA A 125 -0.29 4.51 -1.81
C ALA A 125 -0.61 3.54 -0.67
N PHE A 126 -0.03 2.35 -0.73
CA PHE A 126 -0.07 1.45 0.43
C PHE A 126 0.74 2.08 1.55
N PRO A 127 0.21 2.12 2.79
CA PRO A 127 0.97 2.64 3.92
C PRO A 127 2.25 1.83 4.08
N THR A 128 3.41 2.49 3.93
CA THR A 128 4.73 1.84 4.03
C THR A 128 5.10 1.53 5.48
N THR A 129 4.44 2.18 6.44
CA THR A 129 4.73 2.06 7.87
C THR A 129 3.81 1.07 8.55
N LEU A 130 4.39 0.23 9.40
CA LEU A 130 3.62 -0.64 10.29
C LEU A 130 2.76 0.20 11.23
N PRO A 131 1.51 -0.23 11.50
CA PRO A 131 0.69 0.44 12.50
C PRO A 131 1.36 0.35 13.87
N PRO A 132 1.13 1.33 14.76
CA PRO A 132 1.62 1.26 16.14
C PRO A 132 1.00 0.04 16.86
N PHE A 133 1.73 -0.50 17.83
CA PHE A 133 1.27 -1.62 18.64
C PHE A 133 -0.04 -1.27 19.38
N ASN A 134 -1.02 -2.16 19.29
CA ASN A 134 -2.39 -1.92 19.82
C ASN A 134 -2.55 -2.23 21.32
N GLY A 135 -1.48 -2.63 22.02
CA GLY A 135 -1.51 -2.96 23.45
C GLY A 135 -1.86 -4.42 23.78
N PHE A 136 -2.23 -5.23 22.80
CA PHE A 136 -2.60 -6.63 22.99
C PHE A 136 -1.53 -7.58 22.42
N GLY A 137 -1.22 -8.63 23.17
CA GLY A 137 -0.20 -9.61 22.76
C GLY A 137 1.21 -9.13 23.06
N ALA A 138 2.20 -9.77 22.42
CA ALA A 138 3.60 -9.38 22.53
C ALA A 138 3.98 -8.43 21.39
N GLU A 139 4.91 -7.50 21.64
CA GLU A 139 5.37 -6.53 20.62
C GLU A 139 6.05 -7.20 19.40
N ASN A 140 6.47 -8.45 19.54
CA ASN A 140 7.05 -9.27 18.48
C ASN A 140 6.05 -10.22 17.81
N ASP A 141 4.75 -10.08 18.07
CA ASP A 141 3.70 -10.88 17.43
C ASP A 141 3.32 -10.30 16.05
N LEU A 142 3.86 -10.89 14.98
CA LEU A 142 3.58 -10.48 13.59
C LEU A 142 2.10 -10.47 13.23
N TYR A 143 1.35 -11.41 13.81
CA TYR A 143 -0.06 -11.56 13.51
C TYR A 143 -0.85 -10.43 14.15
N ALA A 144 -0.52 -10.07 15.39
CA ALA A 144 -1.05 -8.87 16.04
C ALA A 144 -0.64 -7.58 15.29
N MET A 145 0.50 -7.59 14.60
CA MET A 145 0.99 -6.46 13.79
C MET A 145 0.43 -6.40 12.36
N GLY A 146 -0.38 -7.38 11.93
CA GLY A 146 -0.97 -7.41 10.58
C GLY A 146 0.03 -7.72 9.45
N LEU A 147 1.21 -8.23 9.78
CA LEU A 147 2.28 -8.57 8.83
C LEU A 147 2.10 -9.95 8.18
N SER A 148 1.35 -10.85 8.83
CA SER A 148 1.10 -12.21 8.36
C SER A 148 -0.35 -12.58 8.56
N LEU A 149 -0.96 -13.22 7.56
CA LEU A 149 -2.33 -13.75 7.64
C LEU A 149 -2.44 -14.97 8.56
N GLN A 150 -1.32 -15.66 8.78
CA GLN A 150 -1.23 -16.81 9.68
C GLN A 150 -0.45 -16.43 10.92
N PRO A 151 -0.87 -16.89 12.12
CA PRO A 151 -0.10 -16.74 13.34
C PRO A 151 1.31 -17.30 13.14
N ALA A 152 2.29 -16.40 13.10
CA ALA A 152 3.68 -16.72 12.92
C ALA A 152 4.47 -15.89 13.93
N VAL A 153 5.25 -16.56 14.76
CA VAL A 153 6.25 -15.89 15.59
C VAL A 153 7.45 -15.61 14.67
N ILE A 154 8.02 -14.39 14.69
CA ILE A 154 9.31 -14.16 13.99
C ILE A 154 10.31 -15.06 14.67
N ASN A 155 10.64 -16.13 13.97
CA ASN A 155 11.67 -17.04 14.40
C ASN A 155 13.03 -16.39 14.11
N SER A 156 13.51 -15.55 15.03
CA SER A 156 14.94 -15.55 15.38
C SER A 156 15.31 -16.84 16.14
N THR A 157 14.48 -17.89 16.05
CA THR A 157 14.58 -19.15 16.76
C THR A 157 15.94 -19.81 16.58
N GLN A 158 16.64 -19.63 15.46
CA GLN A 158 17.99 -20.17 15.35
C GLN A 158 18.99 -19.46 16.27
N GLU A 159 19.01 -18.13 16.29
CA GLU A 159 19.94 -17.36 17.12
C GLU A 159 19.57 -17.42 18.60
N ASP A 160 18.28 -17.32 18.91
CA ASP A 160 17.79 -17.41 20.29
C ASP A 160 18.01 -18.82 20.85
N TYR A 161 17.81 -19.87 20.03
CA TYR A 161 18.12 -21.23 20.43
C TYR A 161 19.62 -21.45 20.61
N GLN A 162 20.46 -20.89 19.73
CA GLN A 162 21.92 -20.95 19.89
C GLN A 162 22.38 -20.25 21.17
N ARG A 163 21.83 -19.05 21.46
CA ARG A 163 22.08 -18.32 22.71
C ARG A 163 21.63 -19.12 23.92
N PHE A 164 20.43 -19.67 23.88
CA PHE A 164 19.91 -20.56 24.92
C PHE A 164 20.87 -21.74 25.14
N MET A 165 21.23 -22.49 24.10
CA MET A 165 22.17 -23.62 24.21
C MET A 165 23.55 -23.23 24.75
N ALA A 166 24.06 -22.06 24.40
CA ALA A 166 25.39 -21.59 24.83
C ALA A 166 25.43 -21.02 26.26
N ALA A 167 24.28 -20.57 26.77
CA ALA A 167 24.20 -19.78 28.00
C ALA A 167 23.08 -20.18 28.98
N ASP A 168 22.37 -21.29 28.77
CA ASP A 168 21.27 -21.78 29.64
C ASP A 168 21.70 -21.86 31.12
N ASN A 169 22.93 -22.32 31.36
CA ASN A 169 23.49 -22.47 32.71
C ASN A 169 24.20 -21.22 33.25
N LYS A 170 24.15 -20.09 32.54
CA LYS A 170 24.84 -18.85 32.93
C LYS A 170 23.84 -17.85 33.47
N VAL A 171 23.97 -17.54 34.76
CA VAL A 171 23.13 -16.57 35.47
C VAL A 171 24.01 -15.51 36.09
N LEU A 172 23.75 -14.25 35.77
CA LEU A 172 24.38 -13.13 36.46
C LEU A 172 23.56 -12.81 37.71
N ARG A 173 24.25 -12.77 38.85
CA ARG A 173 23.64 -12.51 40.15
C ARG A 173 24.17 -11.21 40.71
N PHE A 174 23.26 -10.29 41.03
CA PHE A 174 23.58 -9.00 41.63
C PHE A 174 22.84 -8.84 42.94
N GLU A 175 23.54 -8.42 43.98
CA GLU A 175 22.91 -7.95 45.20
C GLU A 175 22.56 -6.47 45.02
N CYS A 176 21.33 -6.10 45.37
CA CYS A 176 20.87 -4.73 45.29
C CYS A 176 20.02 -4.37 46.50
N ALA A 177 19.89 -3.06 46.74
CA ALA A 177 18.94 -2.48 47.68
C ALA A 177 18.11 -1.45 46.93
N ILE A 178 16.92 -1.14 47.42
CA ILE A 178 16.07 -0.11 46.82
C ILE A 178 16.71 1.26 47.10
N ALA A 179 17.04 1.98 46.03
CA ALA A 179 17.46 3.37 46.12
C ALA A 179 16.21 4.26 46.17
N THR A 180 15.94 4.90 47.30
CA THR A 180 14.86 5.90 47.39
C THR A 180 15.26 7.12 46.56
N SER A 181 14.46 7.48 45.55
CA SER A 181 14.64 8.74 44.83
C SER A 181 14.23 9.91 45.73
N THR A 182 14.99 11.00 45.69
CA THR A 182 14.85 12.16 46.58
C THR A 182 13.48 12.85 46.48
N GLU A 183 12.70 12.55 45.43
CA GLU A 183 11.44 13.21 45.08
C GLU A 183 10.20 12.50 45.65
N GLU A 184 10.30 11.21 45.98
CA GLU A 184 9.22 10.43 46.60
C GLU A 184 9.52 10.16 48.08
N LYS A 185 9.73 11.22 48.88
CA LYS A 185 9.83 11.16 50.35
C LYS A 185 8.48 10.82 51.01
N ASN A 186 7.78 9.82 50.52
CA ASN A 186 6.54 9.32 51.09
C ASN A 186 6.72 7.89 51.63
N ASN A 187 6.89 7.83 52.95
CA ASN A 187 6.31 6.83 53.86
C ASN A 187 6.92 5.42 54.09
N TYR A 188 8.04 5.01 53.50
CA TYR A 188 8.58 3.65 53.75
C TYR A 188 10.09 3.61 54.06
N ASP A 189 10.47 4.08 55.25
CA ASP A 189 11.83 3.94 55.80
C ASP A 189 12.26 2.45 55.96
N TYR A 190 11.27 1.56 56.08
CA TYR A 190 11.48 0.12 56.25
C TYR A 190 12.05 -0.58 55.01
N ASP A 191 11.77 -0.08 53.80
CA ASP A 191 12.22 -0.71 52.54
C ASP A 191 13.70 -0.47 52.26
N GLN A 192 14.32 0.56 52.86
CA GLN A 192 15.75 0.81 52.74
C GLN A 192 16.61 -0.30 53.36
N SER A 193 16.04 -1.04 54.32
CA SER A 193 16.72 -2.13 55.01
C SER A 193 16.61 -3.49 54.28
N ARG A 194 15.86 -3.54 53.17
CA ARG A 194 15.61 -4.75 52.39
C ARG A 194 16.67 -4.92 51.32
N ASN A 195 17.28 -6.11 51.33
CA ASN A 195 18.25 -6.51 50.32
C ASN A 195 17.58 -7.47 49.34
N PHE A 196 17.87 -7.30 48.07
CA PHE A 196 17.34 -8.10 46.99
C PHE A 196 18.47 -8.71 46.18
N VAL A 197 18.15 -9.79 45.48
CA VAL A 197 19.03 -10.47 44.56
C VAL A 197 18.37 -10.45 43.19
N ILE A 198 19.01 -9.79 42.24
CA ILE A 198 18.62 -9.82 40.83
C ILE A 198 19.36 -10.98 40.18
N ASN A 199 18.60 -11.89 39.57
CA ASN A 199 19.12 -12.95 38.71
C ASN A 199 18.77 -12.60 37.26
N TYR A 200 19.79 -12.43 36.43
CA TYR A 200 19.65 -12.23 34.99
C TYR A 200 20.09 -13.50 34.26
N TYR A 201 19.16 -14.11 33.53
CA TYR A 201 19.37 -15.36 32.81
C TYR A 201 19.83 -15.06 31.39
N LEU A 202 21.07 -15.43 31.06
CA LEU A 202 21.69 -15.11 29.76
C LEU A 202 21.13 -15.93 28.60
N GLY A 203 20.45 -17.05 28.88
CA GLY A 203 19.88 -17.93 27.86
C GLY A 203 18.63 -17.36 27.19
N ASP A 204 17.83 -16.56 27.90
CA ASP A 204 16.53 -16.06 27.41
C ASP A 204 16.26 -14.57 27.71
N ASP A 205 17.25 -13.87 28.25
CA ASP A 205 17.20 -12.46 28.65
C ASP A 205 16.10 -12.16 29.69
N THR A 206 15.72 -13.16 30.49
CA THR A 206 14.73 -12.99 31.57
C THR A 206 15.37 -12.53 32.87
N ILE A 207 14.58 -11.84 33.69
CA ILE A 207 14.99 -11.30 34.98
C ILE A 207 14.07 -11.87 36.05
N MET A 208 14.65 -12.26 37.18
CA MET A 208 13.93 -12.61 38.39
C MET A 208 14.53 -11.84 39.57
N VAL A 209 13.68 -11.29 40.44
CA VAL A 209 14.13 -10.61 41.67
C VAL A 209 13.65 -11.42 42.88
N TYR A 210 14.58 -11.75 43.75
CA TYR A 210 14.33 -12.54 44.95
C TYR A 210 14.82 -11.83 46.20
N GLU A 211 14.00 -11.84 47.24
CA GLU A 211 14.32 -11.32 48.57
C GLU A 211 14.70 -12.49 49.50
N PRO A 212 15.96 -12.58 49.96
CA PRO A 212 16.36 -13.60 50.92
C PRO A 212 15.67 -13.43 52.28
N PRO A 213 15.20 -14.51 52.92
CA PRO A 213 14.53 -14.43 54.21
C PRO A 213 15.51 -14.01 55.31
N LYS A 214 15.17 -12.94 56.02
CA LYS A 214 15.96 -12.41 57.14
C LYS A 214 15.18 -12.57 58.45
N ARG A 215 15.78 -13.22 59.45
CA ARG A 215 15.12 -13.40 60.75
C ARG A 215 14.88 -12.03 61.40
N ASN A 216 13.72 -11.87 62.03
CA ASN A 216 13.30 -10.64 62.73
C ASN A 216 13.24 -9.38 61.85
N SER A 217 13.16 -9.50 60.52
CA SER A 217 13.00 -8.33 59.64
C SER A 217 11.56 -7.82 59.57
N GLY A 218 10.57 -8.65 59.93
CA GLY A 218 9.15 -8.34 59.74
C GLY A 218 8.65 -8.57 58.30
N PHE A 219 9.52 -8.99 57.38
CA PHE A 219 9.17 -9.24 55.98
C PHE A 219 9.24 -10.73 55.64
N THR A 220 8.23 -11.21 54.93
CA THR A 220 8.24 -12.55 54.33
C THR A 220 9.10 -12.49 53.06
N GLY A 221 10.32 -13.02 53.12
CA GLY A 221 11.18 -13.16 51.94
C GLY A 221 10.53 -14.06 50.87
N GLY A 222 11.06 -14.04 49.65
CA GLY A 222 10.48 -14.78 48.54
C GLY A 222 10.74 -14.15 47.17
N VAL A 223 9.98 -14.58 46.18
CA VAL A 223 10.04 -14.01 44.83
C VAL A 223 9.36 -12.64 44.85
N PHE A 224 10.15 -11.59 44.68
CA PHE A 224 9.66 -10.22 44.61
C PHE A 224 9.17 -9.89 43.18
N LEU A 225 9.90 -10.37 42.18
CA LEU A 225 9.55 -10.25 40.77
C LEU A 225 9.74 -11.60 40.09
N GLY A 226 8.67 -12.13 39.50
CA GLY A 226 8.69 -13.41 38.78
C GLY A 226 9.65 -13.39 37.59
N ARG A 227 10.11 -14.56 37.16
CA ARG A 227 10.99 -14.68 35.99
C ARG A 227 10.21 -14.30 34.72
N MET A 228 10.54 -13.16 34.12
CA MET A 228 9.95 -12.72 32.85
C MET A 228 10.89 -11.74 32.13
N ARG A 229 10.58 -11.39 30.87
CA ARG A 229 11.20 -10.27 30.17
C ARG A 229 10.53 -8.97 30.60
N TYR A 230 11.34 -8.00 31.03
CA TYR A 230 10.86 -6.70 31.49
C TYR A 230 11.37 -5.58 30.57
N LYS A 231 10.52 -4.59 30.28
CA LYS A 231 10.90 -3.43 29.47
C LYS A 231 11.77 -2.49 30.30
N LYS A 232 12.82 -1.94 29.67
CA LYS A 232 13.74 -0.98 30.31
C LYS A 232 13.05 0.32 30.73
N HIS A 233 12.09 0.77 29.92
CA HIS A 233 11.31 1.97 30.18
C HIS A 233 9.85 1.66 29.84
N ILE A 234 8.96 1.91 30.80
CA ILE A 234 7.53 1.94 30.56
C ILE A 234 7.17 3.43 30.66
N PRO A 235 6.73 4.09 29.58
CA PRO A 235 6.25 5.47 29.68
C PRO A 235 5.12 5.53 30.71
N ASP A 236 5.17 6.51 31.62
CA ASP A 236 4.16 6.65 32.65
C ASP A 236 2.81 6.96 31.97
N GLN A 237 1.82 6.09 32.16
CA GLN A 237 0.51 6.23 31.54
C GLN A 237 -0.25 7.45 32.05
N ARG A 238 0.21 8.08 33.13
CA ARG A 238 -0.41 9.28 33.73
C ARG A 238 -0.06 10.57 33.00
N GLU A 239 1.07 10.63 32.28
CA GLU A 239 1.51 11.85 31.60
C GLU A 239 0.71 12.14 30.32
N HIS A 240 -0.11 11.20 29.84
CA HIS A 240 -0.84 11.35 28.57
C HIS A 240 -2.20 12.07 28.71
N ASN A 241 -2.62 12.45 29.92
CA ASN A 241 -3.92 13.10 30.16
C ASN A 241 -3.85 14.64 30.29
N ASP A 242 -2.67 15.26 30.13
CA ASP A 242 -2.46 16.70 30.33
C ASP A 242 -2.23 17.50 29.01
N ALA A 243 -2.72 17.01 27.86
CA ALA A 243 -2.63 17.73 26.58
C ALA A 243 -4.01 17.97 25.93
#